data_AF-A0A2W4NHJ8-F1
#
_entry.id   AF-A0A2W4NHJ8-F1
#
_cell.length_a   1.000
_cell.length_b   1.000
_cell.length_c   1.000
_cell.angle_alpha   90.00
_cell.angle_beta   90.00
_cell.angle_gamma   90.00
#
_symmetry.space_group_name_H-M   'P 1'
#
loop_
_entity.id
_entity.type
_entity.pdbx_description
1 polymer ?
#
loop_
_entity_poly.entity_id
_entity_poly.type
_entity_poly.pdbx_seq_one_letter_code
_entity_poly.pdbx_strand_id
1 'polypeptide(L)'
;MKAVVCGALVLSAVFFWQSKAGADCSRRYFVFGEQAVVFGDRVEIGRGPVAAGQTAELGVNTRMQGDLAAPAITLRNDAVLNGTAFSAGPVNLSPGAKILIRTLPLGPEHDCEPPGVPTITPGTGSELIDEPFELPPGQYGNLTVGVGATLAVTTGEYHFESLTFEPDTRLVIVWQGGPARLLANGFVMFGDRHEQMVIGGGGKVSVGAEIVSRQTTQLRLGTDATILSRIVAPYAEVNVPSRTTVRAPLYGKVVRVEPDSIIGKPYTAPTACE
;
A
#
# COMPACT_ATOMS: atom_id res chain seq x y z
N MET A 1 -51.53 -9.97 -33.86
CA MET A 1 -50.73 -8.80 -33.44
C MET A 1 -50.72 -8.73 -31.92
N LYS A 2 -49.60 -9.09 -31.29
CA LYS A 2 -49.30 -8.77 -29.88
C LYS A 2 -47.82 -8.42 -29.84
N ALA A 3 -47.51 -7.14 -29.66
CA ALA A 3 -46.15 -6.66 -29.47
C ALA A 3 -45.77 -6.88 -28.01
N VAL A 4 -44.70 -7.63 -27.77
CA VAL A 4 -44.05 -7.75 -26.46
C VAL A 4 -42.97 -6.69 -26.40
N VAL A 5 -43.17 -5.67 -25.57
CA VAL A 5 -42.18 -4.63 -25.29
C VAL A 5 -41.29 -5.14 -24.15
N CYS A 6 -40.03 -5.44 -24.47
CA CYS A 6 -39.01 -5.77 -23.48
C CYS A 6 -38.34 -4.45 -23.05
N GLY A 7 -38.77 -3.89 -21.92
CA GLY A 7 -38.09 -2.77 -21.28
C GLY A 7 -36.84 -3.25 -20.55
N ALA A 8 -35.66 -2.87 -21.02
CA ALA A 8 -34.40 -3.08 -20.31
C ALA A 8 -34.30 -2.09 -19.15
N LEU A 9 -34.47 -2.59 -17.93
CA LEU A 9 -34.21 -1.87 -16.69
C LEU A 9 -32.71 -1.92 -16.44
N VAL A 10 -32.01 -0.81 -16.73
CA VAL A 10 -30.58 -0.67 -16.37
C VAL A 10 -30.54 -0.38 -14.87
N LEU A 11 -30.35 -1.44 -14.07
CA LEU A 11 -30.01 -1.32 -12.66
C LEU A 11 -28.54 -0.90 -12.55
N SER A 12 -28.29 0.40 -12.40
CA SER A 12 -26.99 0.90 -11.96
C SER A 12 -26.82 0.53 -10.49
N ALA A 13 -26.11 -0.58 -10.21
CA ALA A 13 -25.72 -0.94 -8.85
C ALA A 13 -24.68 0.06 -8.34
N VAL A 14 -25.15 1.10 -7.64
CA VAL A 14 -24.28 1.90 -6.78
C VAL A 14 -23.86 0.97 -5.64
N PHE A 15 -22.64 0.46 -5.69
CA PHE A 15 -22.04 -0.28 -4.58
C PHE A 15 -21.86 0.68 -3.40
N PHE A 16 -22.87 0.75 -2.54
CA PHE A 16 -22.79 1.41 -1.25
C PHE A 16 -21.91 0.56 -0.33
N TRP A 17 -20.64 0.95 -0.20
CA TRP A 17 -19.75 0.40 0.83
C TRP A 17 -20.20 0.95 2.18
N GLN A 18 -21.06 0.22 2.88
CA GLN A 18 -21.52 0.60 4.21
C GLN A 18 -20.46 0.18 5.24
N SER A 19 -19.47 1.05 5.48
CA SER A 19 -18.46 0.84 6.52
C SER A 19 -19.07 1.11 7.90
N LYS A 20 -18.95 0.16 8.84
CA LYS A 20 -19.12 0.47 10.27
C LYS A 20 -18.05 1.48 10.68
N ALA A 21 -18.44 2.53 11.41
CA ALA A 21 -17.50 3.36 12.17
C ALA A 21 -16.64 2.46 13.08
N GLY A 22 -15.33 2.71 13.15
CA GLY A 22 -14.38 1.90 13.93
C GLY A 22 -13.65 0.79 13.16
N ALA A 23 -13.72 0.77 11.82
CA ALA A 23 -12.85 -0.10 11.02
C ALA A 23 -11.44 0.51 10.91
N ASP A 24 -10.41 -0.33 11.12
CA ASP A 24 -9.00 -0.02 10.92
C ASP A 24 -8.75 0.63 9.54
N CYS A 25 -8.11 1.81 9.53
CA CYS A 25 -7.79 2.58 8.33
C CYS A 25 -7.07 1.75 7.25
N SER A 26 -6.20 0.82 7.66
CA SER A 26 -5.39 -0.01 6.75
C SER A 26 -6.20 -1.01 5.93
N ARG A 27 -7.45 -1.28 6.33
CA ARG A 27 -8.38 -2.18 5.63
C ARG A 27 -9.34 -1.45 4.73
N ARG A 28 -9.52 -0.15 4.97
CA ARG A 28 -10.47 0.69 4.24
C ARG A 28 -9.81 1.42 3.08
N TYR A 29 -8.63 1.95 3.33
CA TYR A 29 -7.88 2.75 2.38
C TYR A 29 -6.76 1.95 1.76
N PHE A 30 -6.52 2.18 0.47
CA PHE A 30 -5.38 1.61 -0.21
C PHE A 30 -4.09 2.34 0.16
N VAL A 31 -4.17 3.67 0.31
CA VAL A 31 -3.10 4.46 0.91
C VAL A 31 -3.67 5.29 2.04
N PHE A 32 -3.05 5.22 3.22
CA PHE A 32 -3.42 6.06 4.34
C PHE A 32 -2.19 6.64 5.04
N GLY A 33 -2.21 7.96 5.22
CA GLY A 33 -1.26 8.68 6.05
C GLY A 33 -1.97 9.27 7.26
N GLU A 34 -1.54 8.93 8.49
CA GLU A 34 -2.14 9.50 9.71
C GLU A 34 -2.09 11.03 9.72
N GLN A 35 -1.00 11.60 9.18
CA GLN A 35 -0.83 13.03 9.04
C GLN A 35 -0.99 13.45 7.58
N ALA A 36 -0.19 12.89 6.69
CA ALA A 36 -0.12 13.36 5.31
C ALA A 36 0.06 12.23 4.31
N VAL A 37 -0.49 12.44 3.12
CA VAL A 37 -0.14 11.67 1.92
C VAL A 37 0.33 12.64 0.85
N VAL A 38 1.55 12.43 0.35
CA VAL A 38 2.17 13.28 -0.66
C VAL A 38 2.58 12.42 -1.83
N PHE A 39 1.97 12.66 -2.99
CA PHE A 39 2.39 12.05 -4.25
C PHE A 39 3.17 13.08 -5.06
N GLY A 40 4.36 12.71 -5.49
CA GLY A 40 5.21 13.48 -6.38
C GLY A 40 4.62 13.58 -7.78
N ASP A 41 5.44 14.01 -8.73
CA ASP A 41 5.00 14.28 -10.10
C ASP A 41 4.83 12.98 -10.90
N ARG A 42 3.89 12.97 -11.84
CA ARG A 42 3.63 11.85 -12.78
C ARG A 42 3.40 10.50 -12.08
N VAL A 43 2.91 10.52 -10.84
CA VAL A 43 2.54 9.29 -10.13
C VAL A 43 1.23 8.76 -10.72
N GLU A 44 1.16 7.45 -10.91
CA GLU A 44 -0.07 6.75 -11.32
C GLU A 44 -0.66 5.97 -10.13
N ILE A 45 -1.86 6.36 -9.70
CA ILE A 45 -2.61 5.65 -8.64
C ILE A 45 -3.77 4.93 -9.32
N GLY A 46 -3.64 3.62 -9.45
CA GLY A 46 -4.48 2.78 -10.30
C GLY A 46 -5.85 2.43 -9.71
N ARG A 47 -5.95 2.15 -8.41
CA ARG A 47 -7.24 1.86 -7.77
C ARG A 47 -7.16 1.96 -6.25
N GLY A 48 -8.29 2.33 -5.67
CA GLY A 48 -8.54 2.26 -4.23
C GLY A 48 -8.64 3.66 -3.62
N PRO A 49 -9.41 3.82 -2.53
CA PRO A 49 -9.53 5.11 -1.87
C PRO A 49 -8.22 5.46 -1.16
N VAL A 50 -7.86 6.74 -1.19
CA VAL A 50 -6.70 7.30 -0.48
C VAL A 50 -7.21 8.25 0.58
N ALA A 51 -6.61 8.23 1.75
CA ALA A 51 -6.92 9.21 2.78
C ALA A 51 -5.72 9.71 3.57
N ALA A 52 -5.86 10.90 4.13
CA ALA A 52 -4.90 11.49 5.03
C ALA A 52 -5.60 12.16 6.21
N GLY A 53 -5.02 12.08 7.41
CA GLY A 53 -5.62 12.70 8.60
C GLY A 53 -5.47 14.23 8.66
N GLN A 54 -4.60 14.84 7.84
CA GLN A 54 -4.45 16.30 7.78
C GLN A 54 -4.39 16.82 6.33
N THR A 55 -3.41 16.37 5.55
CA THR A 55 -3.17 16.91 4.20
C THR A 55 -2.97 15.83 3.14
N ALA A 56 -3.53 16.06 1.96
CA ALA A 56 -3.23 15.27 0.78
C ALA A 56 -2.75 16.15 -0.38
N GLU A 57 -1.67 15.74 -1.03
CA GLU A 57 -1.10 16.45 -2.18
C GLU A 57 -0.93 15.50 -3.38
N LEU A 58 -1.46 15.91 -4.54
CA LEU A 58 -1.17 15.30 -5.83
C LEU A 58 -0.19 16.20 -6.61
N GLY A 59 0.99 15.69 -6.94
CA GLY A 59 2.02 16.37 -7.70
C GLY A 59 1.64 16.65 -9.16
N VAL A 60 2.55 17.28 -9.90
CA VAL A 60 2.31 17.73 -11.28
C VAL A 60 2.07 16.53 -12.19
N ASN A 61 1.06 16.59 -13.06
CA ASN A 61 0.68 15.48 -13.97
C ASN A 61 0.33 14.15 -13.28
N THR A 62 0.10 14.14 -11.97
CA THR A 62 -0.29 12.93 -11.24
C THR A 62 -1.71 12.52 -11.59
N ARG A 63 -1.94 11.21 -11.77
CA ARG A 63 -3.24 10.66 -12.14
C ARG A 63 -3.70 9.68 -11.08
N MET A 64 -4.86 9.97 -10.49
CA MET A 64 -5.48 9.13 -9.48
C MET A 64 -6.82 8.58 -9.96
N GLN A 65 -7.02 7.28 -9.77
CA GLN A 65 -8.31 6.63 -9.92
C GLN A 65 -8.84 6.20 -8.55
N GLY A 66 -10.03 6.68 -8.20
CA GLY A 66 -10.64 6.47 -6.88
C GLY A 66 -10.77 7.75 -6.08
N ASP A 67 -11.32 7.63 -4.88
CA ASP A 67 -11.66 8.76 -4.03
C ASP A 67 -10.48 9.20 -3.16
N LEU A 68 -10.38 10.51 -2.91
CA LEU A 68 -9.36 11.12 -2.07
C LEU A 68 -10.03 11.82 -0.87
N ALA A 69 -9.67 11.46 0.35
CA ALA A 69 -10.24 12.06 1.56
C ALA A 69 -9.17 12.68 2.46
N ALA A 70 -9.21 13.99 2.69
CA ALA A 70 -8.31 14.66 3.63
C ALA A 70 -8.88 16.02 4.06
N PRO A 71 -8.58 16.51 5.28
CA PRO A 71 -8.99 17.84 5.71
C PRO A 71 -8.57 18.95 4.75
N ALA A 72 -7.33 18.96 4.25
CA ALA A 72 -6.91 19.86 3.18
C ALA A 72 -6.36 19.08 1.99
N ILE A 73 -6.75 19.48 0.78
CA ILE A 73 -6.37 18.81 -0.47
C ILE A 73 -5.70 19.81 -1.40
N THR A 74 -4.55 19.45 -1.97
CA THR A 74 -3.86 20.24 -3.00
C THR A 74 -3.62 19.39 -4.24
N LEU A 75 -4.06 19.86 -5.40
CA LEU A 75 -3.74 19.30 -6.71
C LEU A 75 -2.86 20.29 -7.47
N ARG A 76 -1.63 19.88 -7.79
CA ARG A 76 -0.69 20.69 -8.56
C ARG A 76 -1.01 20.65 -10.06
N ASN A 77 -0.21 21.37 -10.86
CA ASN A 77 -0.49 21.60 -12.28
C ASN A 77 -0.81 20.29 -13.01
N ASP A 78 -1.90 20.29 -13.77
CA ASP A 78 -2.34 19.15 -14.59
C ASP A 78 -2.57 17.83 -13.82
N ALA A 79 -2.66 17.88 -12.49
CA ALA A 79 -3.04 16.72 -11.69
C ALA A 79 -4.52 16.37 -11.91
N VAL A 80 -4.82 15.08 -12.07
CA VAL A 80 -6.18 14.59 -12.34
C VAL A 80 -6.60 13.60 -11.27
N LEU A 81 -7.65 13.95 -10.53
CA LEU A 81 -8.39 13.04 -9.67
C LEU A 81 -9.63 12.53 -10.42
N ASN A 82 -9.56 11.28 -10.89
CA ASN A 82 -10.71 10.55 -11.41
C ASN A 82 -11.49 9.87 -10.28
N GLY A 83 -12.14 10.70 -9.48
CA GLY A 83 -12.89 10.29 -8.30
C GLY A 83 -13.50 11.48 -7.57
N THR A 84 -14.00 11.22 -6.36
CA THR A 84 -14.55 12.24 -5.46
C THR A 84 -13.47 12.73 -4.49
N ALA A 85 -13.38 14.04 -4.29
CA ALA A 85 -12.59 14.64 -3.23
C ALA A 85 -13.47 14.88 -2.00
N PHE A 86 -13.12 14.29 -0.85
CA PHE A 86 -13.78 14.53 0.44
C PHE A 86 -12.90 15.43 1.30
N SER A 87 -13.37 16.63 1.64
CA SER A 87 -12.56 17.62 2.35
C SER A 87 -13.33 18.38 3.43
N ALA A 88 -12.67 18.64 4.56
CA ALA A 88 -13.18 19.49 5.64
C ALA A 88 -12.66 20.94 5.54
N GLY A 89 -11.78 21.23 4.59
CA GLY A 89 -11.01 22.46 4.50
C GLY A 89 -10.75 22.85 3.04
N PRO A 90 -9.66 23.61 2.77
CA PRO A 90 -9.42 24.12 1.42
C PRO A 90 -9.06 23.00 0.45
N VAL A 91 -9.62 23.10 -0.76
CA VAL A 91 -9.24 22.31 -1.93
C VAL A 91 -8.57 23.23 -2.93
N ASN A 92 -7.24 23.19 -2.99
CA ASN A 92 -6.43 24.05 -3.84
C ASN A 92 -6.16 23.37 -5.18
N LEU A 93 -6.64 23.95 -6.26
CA LEU A 93 -6.40 23.47 -7.63
C LEU A 93 -5.48 24.43 -8.36
N SER A 94 -4.30 23.95 -8.75
CA SER A 94 -3.38 24.72 -9.60
C SER A 94 -3.83 24.66 -11.09
N PRO A 95 -3.28 25.49 -12.00
CA PRO A 95 -3.69 25.49 -13.40
C PRO A 95 -3.70 24.10 -14.04
N GLY A 96 -4.79 23.78 -14.73
CA GLY A 96 -4.96 22.48 -15.41
C GLY A 96 -5.40 21.32 -14.51
N ALA A 97 -5.33 21.46 -13.18
CA ALA A 97 -5.77 20.43 -12.24
C ALA A 97 -7.29 20.20 -12.31
N LYS A 98 -7.73 18.94 -12.18
CA LYS A 98 -9.15 18.55 -12.30
C LYS A 98 -9.56 17.49 -11.30
N ILE A 99 -10.76 17.66 -10.75
CA ILE A 99 -11.52 16.64 -10.03
C ILE A 99 -12.68 16.26 -10.95
N LEU A 100 -12.72 15.01 -11.43
CA LEU A 100 -13.64 14.62 -12.51
C LEU A 100 -15.06 14.30 -12.03
N ILE A 101 -15.25 13.97 -10.75
CA ILE A 101 -16.58 13.68 -10.21
C ILE A 101 -17.13 14.90 -9.46
N ARG A 102 -16.71 15.11 -8.20
CA ARG A 102 -17.14 16.25 -7.38
C ARG A 102 -16.28 16.40 -6.12
N THR A 103 -16.47 17.50 -5.43
CA THR A 103 -16.00 17.70 -4.06
C THR A 103 -17.17 17.56 -3.09
N LEU A 104 -16.99 16.81 -2.02
CA LEU A 104 -17.95 16.64 -0.93
C LEU A 104 -17.30 17.01 0.42
N PRO A 105 -18.10 17.40 1.43
CA PRO A 105 -17.62 17.51 2.80
C PRO A 105 -17.03 16.18 3.28
N LEU A 106 -15.97 16.26 4.09
CA LEU A 106 -15.45 15.09 4.80
C LEU A 106 -16.43 14.68 5.91
N GLY A 107 -17.16 13.58 5.68
CA GLY A 107 -18.11 13.04 6.65
C GLY A 107 -17.46 12.09 7.67
N PRO A 108 -18.18 11.76 8.77
CA PRO A 108 -17.71 10.85 9.82
C PRO A 108 -17.49 9.42 9.31
N GLU A 109 -18.07 9.08 8.16
CA GLU A 109 -17.69 7.86 7.49
C GLU A 109 -16.19 7.83 7.24
N HIS A 110 -15.48 8.94 7.01
CA HIS A 110 -14.04 8.90 6.76
C HIS A 110 -13.19 8.75 8.03
N ASP A 111 -13.79 8.83 9.21
CA ASP A 111 -13.11 8.56 10.47
C ASP A 111 -12.75 7.07 10.56
N CYS A 112 -11.49 6.80 10.85
CA CYS A 112 -10.99 5.46 11.06
C CYS A 112 -9.92 5.47 12.14
N GLU A 113 -9.78 4.36 12.84
CA GLU A 113 -8.74 4.20 13.85
C GLU A 113 -7.44 3.73 13.18
N PRO A 114 -6.27 4.27 13.59
CA PRO A 114 -4.99 3.70 13.24
C PRO A 114 -4.96 2.17 13.48
N PRO A 115 -4.38 1.35 12.59
CA PRO A 115 -4.10 -0.05 12.86
C PRO A 115 -3.31 -0.17 14.15
N GLY A 116 -3.84 -0.95 15.09
CA GLY A 116 -3.10 -1.35 16.27
C GLY A 116 -1.87 -2.16 15.86
N VAL A 117 -0.70 -1.78 16.36
CA VAL A 117 0.52 -2.60 16.19
C VAL A 117 0.57 -3.59 17.34
N PRO A 118 0.63 -4.91 17.07
CA PRO A 118 0.78 -5.89 18.13
C PRO A 118 2.09 -5.68 18.90
N THR A 119 2.17 -6.26 20.10
CA THR A 119 3.46 -6.46 20.76
C THR A 119 4.28 -7.42 19.90
N ILE A 120 5.51 -7.03 19.57
CA ILE A 120 6.45 -7.83 18.78
C ILE A 120 7.52 -8.32 19.73
N THR A 121 7.71 -9.64 19.78
CA THR A 121 8.72 -10.27 20.64
C THR A 121 9.79 -10.89 19.73
N PRO A 122 10.85 -10.13 19.40
CA PRO A 122 11.90 -10.61 18.52
C PRO A 122 12.79 -11.65 19.20
N GLY A 123 13.51 -12.41 18.37
CA GLY A 123 14.59 -13.28 18.82
C GLY A 123 15.86 -12.50 19.15
N THR A 124 16.97 -13.20 19.30
CA THR A 124 18.28 -12.59 19.54
C THR A 124 19.24 -12.92 18.40
N GLY A 125 20.37 -12.20 18.33
CA GLY A 125 21.42 -12.47 17.35
C GLY A 125 21.28 -11.66 16.05
N SER A 126 22.12 -11.99 15.07
CA SER A 126 22.13 -11.38 13.75
C SER A 126 22.41 -12.44 12.71
N GLU A 127 21.59 -12.48 11.67
CA GLU A 127 21.63 -13.46 10.59
C GLU A 127 21.80 -12.75 9.26
N LEU A 128 22.68 -13.29 8.41
CA LEU A 128 22.90 -12.85 7.04
C LEU A 128 22.48 -14.00 6.12
N ILE A 129 21.62 -13.70 5.16
CA ILE A 129 21.22 -14.62 4.08
C ILE A 129 21.88 -14.13 2.80
N ASP A 130 22.87 -14.85 2.31
CA ASP A 130 23.62 -14.55 1.08
C ASP A 130 23.30 -15.50 -0.09
N GLU A 131 22.58 -16.58 0.19
CA GLU A 131 22.08 -17.56 -0.78
C GLU A 131 20.56 -17.77 -0.65
N PRO A 132 19.88 -18.43 -1.62
CA PRO A 132 18.48 -18.73 -1.49
C PRO A 132 18.16 -19.52 -0.21
N PHE A 133 17.32 -18.96 0.65
CA PHE A 133 17.00 -19.56 1.96
C PHE A 133 15.50 -19.52 2.24
N GLU A 134 14.95 -20.64 2.70
CA GLU A 134 13.58 -20.71 3.21
C GLU A 134 13.59 -20.51 4.72
N LEU A 135 13.04 -19.39 5.15
CA LEU A 135 12.94 -19.05 6.57
C LEU A 135 11.64 -19.63 7.13
N PRO A 136 11.70 -20.51 8.15
CA PRO A 136 10.50 -20.97 8.83
C PRO A 136 9.87 -19.84 9.67
N PRO A 137 8.57 -19.87 9.96
CA PRO A 137 7.96 -18.95 10.93
C PRO A 137 8.65 -19.04 12.30
N GLY A 138 8.87 -17.89 12.97
CA GLY A 138 9.67 -17.87 14.20
C GLY A 138 10.05 -16.49 14.70
N GLN A 139 10.94 -16.47 15.69
CA GLN A 139 11.50 -15.27 16.30
C GLN A 139 12.98 -15.13 15.92
N TYR A 140 13.34 -13.97 15.41
CA TYR A 140 14.64 -13.63 14.85
C TYR A 140 15.14 -12.32 15.44
N GLY A 141 16.46 -12.18 15.55
CA GLY A 141 17.09 -10.91 15.92
C GLY A 141 17.12 -9.96 14.72
N ASN A 142 18.32 -9.54 14.32
CA ASN A 142 18.51 -8.74 13.11
C ASN A 142 18.66 -9.67 11.91
N LEU A 143 17.79 -9.56 10.90
CA LEU A 143 17.92 -10.30 9.66
C LEU A 143 18.35 -9.36 8.53
N THR A 144 19.44 -9.71 7.85
CA THR A 144 19.89 -9.07 6.61
C THR A 144 19.82 -10.09 5.47
N VAL A 145 19.07 -9.76 4.42
CA VAL A 145 19.11 -10.47 3.14
C VAL A 145 20.11 -9.74 2.26
N GLY A 146 21.24 -10.37 1.99
CA GLY A 146 22.38 -9.80 1.29
C GLY A 146 22.13 -9.57 -0.20
N VAL A 147 22.99 -8.79 -0.86
CA VAL A 147 22.86 -8.42 -2.28
C VAL A 147 22.53 -9.63 -3.17
N GLY A 148 21.45 -9.54 -3.96
CA GLY A 148 21.07 -10.60 -4.90
C GLY A 148 20.45 -11.85 -4.27
N ALA A 149 20.42 -11.97 -2.94
CA ALA A 149 19.91 -13.15 -2.26
C ALA A 149 18.39 -13.24 -2.32
N THR A 150 17.88 -14.46 -2.13
CA THR A 150 16.45 -14.76 -2.14
C THR A 150 16.01 -15.29 -0.79
N LEU A 151 15.08 -14.60 -0.15
CA LEU A 151 14.40 -15.07 1.04
C LEU A 151 13.04 -15.65 0.64
N ALA A 152 12.80 -16.92 0.95
CA ALA A 152 11.49 -17.56 0.84
C ALA A 152 10.82 -17.64 2.22
N VAL A 153 9.54 -17.28 2.28
CA VAL A 153 8.70 -17.40 3.46
C VAL A 153 7.39 -18.09 3.12
N THR A 154 6.85 -18.85 4.06
CA THR A 154 5.54 -19.49 3.95
C THR A 154 4.52 -18.71 4.79
N THR A 155 3.24 -19.12 4.73
CA THR A 155 2.21 -18.57 5.62
C THR A 155 2.60 -18.80 7.09
N GLY A 156 2.68 -17.72 7.86
CA GLY A 156 3.07 -17.79 9.26
C GLY A 156 3.46 -16.42 9.81
N GLU A 157 3.89 -16.39 11.06
CA GLU A 157 4.38 -15.17 11.72
C GLU A 157 5.89 -15.21 11.91
N TYR A 158 6.52 -14.09 11.58
CA TYR A 158 7.96 -13.87 11.65
C TYR A 158 8.19 -12.61 12.48
N HIS A 159 8.88 -12.74 13.61
CA HIS A 159 9.14 -11.64 14.52
C HIS A 159 10.61 -11.25 14.44
N PHE A 160 10.92 -10.01 14.10
CA PHE A 160 12.28 -9.50 13.90
C PHE A 160 12.57 -8.33 14.83
N GLU A 161 13.82 -8.20 15.28
CA GLU A 161 14.29 -6.93 15.84
C GLU A 161 14.48 -5.92 14.71
N SER A 162 15.12 -6.33 13.61
CA SER A 162 15.20 -5.56 12.37
C SER A 162 15.22 -6.46 11.14
N LEU A 163 14.76 -5.92 10.01
CA LEU A 163 14.68 -6.64 8.73
C LEU A 163 15.22 -5.74 7.62
N THR A 164 16.36 -6.13 7.05
CA THR A 164 17.02 -5.40 5.98
C THR A 164 17.11 -6.26 4.74
N PHE A 165 16.60 -5.75 3.62
CA PHE A 165 16.87 -6.30 2.31
C PHE A 165 17.88 -5.40 1.62
N GLU A 166 19.04 -5.92 1.24
CA GLU A 166 20.01 -5.21 0.42
C GLU A 166 19.51 -5.09 -1.05
N PRO A 167 20.23 -4.34 -1.91
CA PRO A 167 19.84 -4.22 -3.32
C PRO A 167 19.76 -5.56 -4.05
N ASP A 168 18.93 -5.60 -5.10
CA ASP A 168 18.76 -6.77 -5.99
C ASP A 168 18.22 -8.04 -5.30
N THR A 169 17.70 -7.91 -4.08
CA THR A 169 17.14 -9.03 -3.32
C THR A 169 15.75 -9.43 -3.79
N ARG A 170 15.37 -10.68 -3.50
CA ARG A 170 14.02 -11.18 -3.75
C ARG A 170 13.37 -11.72 -2.48
N LEU A 171 12.11 -11.34 -2.25
CA LEU A 171 11.23 -11.97 -1.26
C LEU A 171 10.20 -12.84 -1.98
N VAL A 172 10.28 -14.15 -1.78
CA VAL A 172 9.34 -15.14 -2.32
C VAL A 172 8.35 -15.53 -1.22
N ILE A 173 7.07 -15.33 -1.50
CA ILE A 173 5.99 -15.61 -0.56
C ILE A 173 5.24 -16.84 -1.07
N VAL A 174 5.42 -17.96 -0.38
CA VAL A 174 4.75 -19.24 -0.68
C VAL A 174 3.41 -19.28 0.05
N TRP A 175 2.33 -19.06 -0.68
CA TRP A 175 0.98 -18.96 -0.12
C TRP A 175 0.41 -20.32 0.26
N GLN A 176 0.10 -20.52 1.54
CA GLN A 176 -0.49 -21.75 2.09
C GLN A 176 -1.81 -21.48 2.86
N GLY A 177 -2.66 -20.60 2.32
CA GLY A 177 -4.00 -20.33 2.88
C GLY A 177 -4.10 -19.06 3.72
N GLY A 178 -3.04 -18.26 3.83
CA GLY A 178 -3.04 -16.96 4.49
C GLY A 178 -1.77 -16.15 4.21
N PRO A 179 -1.72 -14.88 4.64
CA PRO A 179 -0.55 -14.05 4.43
C PRO A 179 0.63 -14.49 5.30
N ALA A 180 1.86 -14.32 4.81
CA ALA A 180 3.03 -14.26 5.67
C ALA A 180 3.03 -12.92 6.43
N ARG A 181 3.22 -12.94 7.75
CA ARG A 181 3.25 -11.72 8.58
C ARG A 181 4.67 -11.49 9.08
N LEU A 182 5.32 -10.46 8.56
CA LEU A 182 6.67 -10.05 8.94
C LEU A 182 6.54 -8.86 9.89
N LEU A 183 6.76 -9.12 11.17
CA LEU A 183 6.54 -8.21 12.29
C LEU A 183 7.92 -7.75 12.78
N ALA A 184 8.29 -6.50 12.52
CA ALA A 184 9.57 -5.93 12.96
C ALA A 184 9.37 -4.95 14.12
N ASN A 185 10.05 -5.20 15.24
CA ASN A 185 10.06 -4.31 16.39
C ASN A 185 10.82 -3.01 16.10
N GLY A 186 11.82 -3.06 15.22
CA GLY A 186 12.63 -1.93 14.81
C GLY A 186 12.64 -1.72 13.31
N PHE A 187 13.84 -1.50 12.80
CA PHE A 187 14.11 -1.00 11.46
C PHE A 187 13.68 -1.97 10.36
N VAL A 188 13.02 -1.45 9.32
CA VAL A 188 12.70 -2.17 8.09
C VAL A 188 13.12 -1.35 6.88
N MET A 189 13.91 -1.96 5.99
CA MET A 189 14.38 -1.31 4.75
C MET A 189 14.39 -2.30 3.58
N PHE A 190 14.03 -1.78 2.41
CA PHE A 190 14.20 -2.48 1.13
C PHE A 190 15.22 -1.73 0.28
N GLY A 191 16.26 -2.44 -0.15
CA GLY A 191 17.25 -1.95 -1.09
C GLY A 191 16.67 -1.77 -2.48
N ASP A 192 17.42 -1.05 -3.32
CA ASP A 192 17.02 -0.78 -4.70
C ASP A 192 16.84 -2.08 -5.50
N ARG A 193 15.94 -2.06 -6.49
CA ARG A 193 15.59 -3.20 -7.35
C ARG A 193 15.11 -4.44 -6.58
N HIS A 194 14.64 -4.28 -5.35
CA HIS A 194 14.01 -5.36 -4.58
C HIS A 194 12.75 -5.88 -5.29
N GLU A 195 12.63 -7.20 -5.39
CA GLU A 195 11.49 -7.86 -6.01
C GLU A 195 10.70 -8.68 -5.00
N GLN A 196 9.37 -8.61 -5.07
CA GLN A 196 8.49 -9.51 -4.34
C GLN A 196 7.75 -10.40 -5.33
N MET A 197 7.65 -11.68 -4.99
CA MET A 197 6.91 -12.67 -5.77
C MET A 197 5.98 -13.45 -4.84
N VAL A 198 4.76 -13.73 -5.30
CA VAL A 198 3.83 -14.62 -4.60
C VAL A 198 3.65 -15.88 -5.43
N ILE A 199 3.91 -17.03 -4.83
CA ILE A 199 3.72 -18.37 -5.41
C ILE A 199 2.51 -19.02 -4.76
N GLY A 200 1.62 -19.59 -5.58
CA GLY A 200 0.40 -20.25 -5.12
C GLY A 200 -0.81 -19.30 -5.04
N GLY A 201 -1.89 -19.77 -4.39
CA GLY A 201 -3.10 -18.98 -4.15
C GLY A 201 -4.03 -18.78 -5.36
N GLY A 202 -3.80 -19.49 -6.47
CA GLY A 202 -4.75 -19.61 -7.59
C GLY A 202 -5.17 -18.29 -8.25
N GLY A 203 -4.29 -17.29 -8.25
CA GLY A 203 -4.57 -15.97 -8.85
C GLY A 203 -5.56 -15.10 -8.08
N LYS A 204 -6.00 -15.52 -6.88
CA LYS A 204 -6.97 -14.78 -6.04
C LYS A 204 -6.33 -13.99 -4.90
N VAL A 205 -5.00 -14.00 -4.79
CA VAL A 205 -4.28 -13.37 -3.69
C VAL A 205 -4.09 -11.88 -3.98
N SER A 206 -4.78 -11.04 -3.21
CA SER A 206 -4.64 -9.58 -3.27
C SER A 206 -3.45 -9.06 -2.47
N VAL A 207 -3.01 -9.79 -1.43
CA VAL A 207 -1.88 -9.45 -0.56
C VAL A 207 -1.19 -10.74 -0.13
N GLY A 208 0.04 -10.97 -0.60
CA GLY A 208 0.81 -12.18 -0.25
C GLY A 208 1.39 -12.13 1.17
N ALA A 209 1.86 -10.95 1.58
CA ALA A 209 2.44 -10.73 2.90
C ALA A 209 2.02 -9.39 3.50
N GLU A 210 2.08 -9.33 4.83
CA GLU A 210 1.86 -8.13 5.63
C GLU A 210 3.14 -7.82 6.40
N ILE A 211 3.70 -6.64 6.19
CA ILE A 211 4.92 -6.17 6.82
C ILE A 211 4.55 -5.05 7.78
N VAL A 212 4.70 -5.33 9.07
CA VAL A 212 4.34 -4.42 10.16
C VAL A 212 5.62 -3.98 10.86
N SER A 213 5.82 -2.68 11.03
CA SER A 213 6.98 -2.14 11.73
C SER A 213 6.57 -1.15 12.82
N ARG A 214 7.30 -1.18 13.94
CA ARG A 214 7.20 -0.18 15.02
C ARG A 214 8.23 0.94 14.90
N GLN A 215 9.01 0.98 13.80
CA GLN A 215 10.01 2.04 13.62
C GLN A 215 9.36 3.43 13.60
N THR A 216 10.10 4.42 14.10
CA THR A 216 9.69 5.83 14.19
C THR A 216 10.39 6.71 13.16
N THR A 217 11.41 6.17 12.49
CA THR A 217 12.16 6.78 11.40
C THR A 217 11.55 6.41 10.05
N GLN A 218 12.13 6.89 8.95
CA GLN A 218 11.63 6.59 7.61
C GLN A 218 11.77 5.09 7.27
N LEU A 219 10.66 4.47 6.83
CA LEU A 219 10.62 3.19 6.12
C LEU A 219 10.82 3.48 4.63
N ARG A 220 11.97 3.12 4.07
CA ARG A 220 12.26 3.32 2.66
C ARG A 220 12.03 2.03 1.87
N LEU A 221 11.16 2.10 0.86
CA LEU A 221 11.09 1.08 -0.20
C LEU A 221 12.22 1.36 -1.20
N GLY A 222 12.86 0.36 -1.80
CA GLY A 222 13.95 0.63 -2.75
C GLY A 222 13.49 1.39 -4.00
N THR A 223 14.40 2.07 -4.68
CA THR A 223 14.20 2.60 -6.04
C THR A 223 14.05 1.43 -7.01
N ASP A 224 13.22 1.55 -8.06
CA ASP A 224 12.98 0.46 -9.02
C ASP A 224 12.46 -0.85 -8.37
N ALA A 225 11.96 -0.79 -7.14
CA ALA A 225 11.47 -1.97 -6.44
C ALA A 225 10.03 -2.33 -6.88
N THR A 226 9.68 -3.60 -6.73
CA THR A 226 8.31 -4.10 -6.87
C THR A 226 7.82 -4.66 -5.54
N ILE A 227 6.86 -3.97 -4.92
CA ILE A 227 6.31 -4.31 -3.61
C ILE A 227 4.89 -4.85 -3.75
N LEU A 228 4.69 -6.09 -3.25
CA LEU A 228 3.42 -6.81 -3.25
C LEU A 228 2.86 -7.03 -1.84
N SER A 229 3.60 -6.59 -0.82
CA SER A 229 3.24 -6.74 0.58
C SER A 229 2.53 -5.50 1.11
N ARG A 230 1.52 -5.68 1.94
CA ARG A 230 0.92 -4.57 2.69
C ARG A 230 1.98 -4.03 3.65
N ILE A 231 2.17 -2.71 3.68
CA ILE A 231 3.08 -2.05 4.61
C ILE A 231 2.28 -1.33 5.70
N VAL A 232 2.56 -1.62 6.97
CA VAL A 232 1.92 -1.00 8.14
C VAL A 232 2.99 -0.45 9.07
N ALA A 233 3.21 0.87 9.03
CA ALA A 233 4.23 1.54 9.85
C ALA A 233 3.68 2.85 10.48
N PRO A 234 2.75 2.78 11.45
CA PRO A 234 2.01 3.93 12.00
C PRO A 234 2.88 5.06 12.52
N TYR A 235 4.07 4.74 13.02
CA TYR A 235 4.93 5.71 13.66
C TYR A 235 5.98 6.31 12.71
N ALA A 236 6.04 5.81 11.47
CA ALA A 236 7.08 6.12 10.49
C ALA A 236 6.54 6.88 9.27
N GLU A 237 7.45 7.61 8.60
CA GLU A 237 7.23 8.00 7.21
C GLU A 237 7.50 6.79 6.31
N VAL A 238 6.53 6.39 5.50
CA VAL A 238 6.72 5.40 4.44
C VAL A 238 7.09 6.16 3.17
N ASN A 239 8.35 6.05 2.76
CA ASN A 239 8.85 6.65 1.52
C ASN A 239 8.91 5.60 0.41
N VAL A 240 8.26 5.90 -0.70
CA VAL A 240 8.27 5.13 -1.94
C VAL A 240 9.08 5.93 -2.97
N PRO A 241 10.36 5.59 -3.20
CA PRO A 241 11.19 6.32 -4.13
C PRO A 241 10.72 6.24 -5.57
N SER A 242 11.39 7.01 -6.41
CA SER A 242 11.02 7.17 -7.81
C SER A 242 11.08 5.84 -8.56
N ARG A 243 10.21 5.67 -9.57
CA ARG A 243 10.15 4.47 -10.43
C ARG A 243 9.82 3.16 -9.70
N THR A 244 9.27 3.25 -8.48
CA THR A 244 8.89 2.08 -7.68
C THR A 244 7.43 1.71 -7.94
N THR A 245 7.17 0.40 -8.02
CA THR A 245 5.82 -0.14 -8.19
C THR A 245 5.33 -0.77 -6.89
N VAL A 246 4.24 -0.25 -6.33
CA VAL A 246 3.58 -0.81 -5.16
C VAL A 246 2.18 -1.28 -5.52
N ARG A 247 1.91 -2.58 -5.35
CA ARG A 247 0.62 -3.21 -5.68
C ARG A 247 -0.16 -3.65 -4.45
N ALA A 248 0.22 -3.16 -3.29
CA ALA A 248 -0.41 -3.48 -2.02
C ALA A 248 -0.67 -2.21 -1.18
N PRO A 249 -1.53 -2.31 -0.15
CA PRO A 249 -1.86 -1.15 0.65
C PRO A 249 -0.67 -0.59 1.44
N LEU A 250 -0.63 0.73 1.57
CA LEU A 250 0.39 1.46 2.31
C LEU A 250 -0.26 2.21 3.48
N TYR A 251 0.31 2.03 4.66
CA TYR A 251 -0.11 2.73 5.85
C TYR A 251 1.11 3.25 6.61
N GLY A 252 1.10 4.52 6.96
CA GLY A 252 2.12 5.12 7.83
C GLY A 252 1.69 6.45 8.45
N LYS A 253 2.58 7.04 9.26
CA LYS A 253 2.38 8.39 9.80
C LYS A 253 2.28 9.42 8.66
N VAL A 254 3.21 9.30 7.73
CA VAL A 254 3.23 10.04 6.47
C VAL A 254 3.50 9.02 5.38
N VAL A 255 2.77 9.11 4.27
CA VAL A 255 3.10 8.33 3.07
C VAL A 255 3.58 9.29 2.00
N ARG A 256 4.85 9.14 1.60
CA ARG A 256 5.47 9.91 0.54
C ARG A 256 5.75 9.01 -0.64
N VAL A 257 5.27 9.38 -1.80
CA VAL A 257 5.54 8.70 -3.06
C VAL A 257 6.26 9.67 -3.96
N GLU A 258 7.47 9.33 -4.35
CA GLU A 258 8.29 10.13 -5.26
C GLU A 258 7.81 10.00 -6.73
N PRO A 259 8.32 10.84 -7.64
CA PRO A 259 7.88 10.86 -9.03
C PRO A 259 8.00 9.55 -9.80
N ASP A 260 7.20 9.41 -10.85
CA ASP A 260 7.24 8.28 -11.80
C ASP A 260 6.95 6.90 -11.17
N SER A 261 6.32 6.88 -10.00
CA SER A 261 5.95 5.65 -9.28
C SER A 261 4.51 5.21 -9.60
N ILE A 262 4.25 3.91 -9.43
CA ILE A 262 2.95 3.29 -9.71
C ILE A 262 2.40 2.68 -8.42
N ILE A 263 1.21 3.10 -8.02
CA ILE A 263 0.53 2.62 -6.80
C ILE A 263 -0.81 1.97 -7.17
N GLY A 264 -1.12 0.81 -6.59
CA GLY A 264 -2.49 0.25 -6.62
C GLY A 264 -2.95 -0.34 -7.96
N LYS A 265 -2.02 -0.81 -8.80
CA LYS A 265 -2.40 -1.72 -9.91
C LYS A 265 -2.61 -3.13 -9.35
N PRO A 266 -3.67 -3.86 -9.76
CA PRO A 266 -3.94 -5.21 -9.27
C PRO A 266 -2.75 -6.14 -9.58
N TYR A 267 -2.40 -7.01 -8.63
CA TYR A 267 -1.49 -8.10 -8.88
C TYR A 267 -2.23 -9.20 -9.65
N THR A 268 -1.85 -9.39 -10.91
CA THR A 268 -2.18 -10.61 -11.64
C THR A 268 -1.06 -11.59 -11.36
N ALA A 269 -1.33 -12.62 -10.54
CA ALA A 269 -0.36 -13.68 -10.34
C ALA A 269 -0.03 -14.29 -11.71
N PRO A 270 1.26 -14.59 -12.01
CA PRO A 270 1.58 -15.36 -13.18
C PRO A 270 0.77 -16.67 -13.10
N THR A 271 0.00 -16.94 -14.15
CA THR A 271 -0.66 -18.23 -14.30
C THR A 271 0.46 -19.25 -14.33
N ALA A 272 0.47 -20.21 -13.40
CA ALA A 272 1.45 -21.27 -13.43
C ALA A 272 1.41 -21.89 -14.84
N CYS A 273 2.55 -21.96 -15.52
CA CYS A 273 2.62 -22.70 -16.78
C CYS A 273 2.15 -24.13 -16.51
N GLU A 274 1.08 -24.54 -17.20
CA GLU A 274 0.68 -25.95 -17.33
C GLU A 274 1.77 -26.77 -18.03
#